data_AF-W2CG86-F1
#
_entry.id   AF-W2CG86-F1
#
_cell.length_a   1.000
_cell.length_b   1.000
_cell.length_c   1.000
_cell.angle_alpha   90.00
_cell.angle_beta   90.00
_cell.angle_gamma   90.00
#
_symmetry.space_group_name_H-M   'P 1'
#
loop_
_entity.id
_entity.type
_entity.pdbx_description
1 polymer ?
#
loop_
_entity_poly.entity_id
_entity_poly.type
_entity_poly.pdbx_seq_one_letter_code
_entity_poly.pdbx_strand_id
1 'polypeptide(L)'
;IEGKLVPQCEEDGTAEDLLREIQAEKQRLYAEGKLKKKDLAHSTIFRGEDNKYYEQIDGAAVPIESDYDFPNSWDVVRLSKICGFIDGEKNEGRFVCLDAKYLRGKSSGDYLNKGKFVTKGDNIILVDGENSGEVFAVPHDGYMGSTFKQLWVSEAMHLPYVLYFIQFYKDLLRNSKKGAAIPHLNKEIFYSLLIGIPPYQEQIRIANTTRELYARL
;
A
#
# COMPACT_ATOMS: atom_id res chain seq x y z
N ILE A 1 11.46 -11.12 -1.96
CA ILE A 1 11.84 -10.01 -1.05
C ILE A 1 12.43 -10.67 0.19
N GLU A 2 13.75 -10.60 0.44
CA GLU A 2 14.43 -11.43 1.45
C GLU A 2 15.21 -10.62 2.50
N GLY A 3 15.11 -9.28 2.49
CA GLY A 3 15.86 -8.43 3.44
C GLY A 3 17.39 -8.46 3.27
N LYS A 4 17.88 -8.78 2.08
CA LYS A 4 19.32 -8.85 1.75
C LYS A 4 19.84 -7.66 0.93
N LEU A 5 18.98 -6.69 0.64
CA LEU A 5 19.34 -5.54 -0.20
C LEU A 5 20.29 -4.58 0.52
N VAL A 6 20.19 -4.50 1.85
CA VAL A 6 21.03 -3.68 2.72
C VAL A 6 21.40 -4.50 3.97
N PRO A 7 22.48 -4.17 4.68
CA PRO A 7 22.78 -4.78 5.97
C PRO A 7 21.70 -4.50 7.02
N GLN A 8 21.41 -5.51 7.85
CA GLN A 8 20.60 -5.37 9.06
C GLN A 8 21.43 -4.70 10.16
N CYS A 9 20.79 -3.89 10.99
CA CYS A 9 21.42 -3.13 12.08
C CYS A 9 20.67 -3.44 13.38
N GLU A 10 21.34 -3.99 14.38
CA GLU A 10 20.70 -4.35 15.66
C GLU A 10 20.19 -3.11 16.42
N GLU A 11 20.89 -1.99 16.27
CA GLU A 11 20.57 -0.70 16.89
C GLU A 11 19.28 -0.07 16.35
N ASP A 12 18.79 -0.52 15.19
CA ASP A 12 17.51 -0.07 14.64
C ASP A 12 16.31 -0.69 15.38
N GLY A 13 16.53 -1.74 16.20
CA GLY A 13 15.49 -2.40 16.97
C GLY A 13 14.57 -3.30 16.13
N THR A 14 13.28 -3.30 16.46
CA THR A 14 12.24 -4.12 15.80
C THR A 14 11.12 -3.23 15.25
N ALA A 15 10.19 -3.81 14.50
CA ALA A 15 9.03 -3.09 13.99
C ALA A 15 7.85 -2.99 14.99
N GLU A 16 8.03 -3.42 16.25
CA GLU A 16 6.96 -3.42 17.26
C GLU A 16 6.38 -2.01 17.53
N ASP A 17 7.23 -0.99 17.63
CA ASP A 17 6.79 0.40 17.79
C ASP A 17 5.94 0.85 16.59
N LEU A 18 6.37 0.52 15.37
CA LEU A 18 5.65 0.84 14.14
C LEU A 18 4.28 0.16 14.13
N LEU A 19 4.21 -1.12 14.52
CA LEU A 19 2.94 -1.85 14.59
C LEU A 19 1.96 -1.25 15.59
N ARG A 20 2.45 -0.72 16.72
CA ARG A 20 1.63 0.00 17.70
C ARG A 20 1.11 1.32 17.13
N GLU A 21 1.95 2.08 16.45
CA GLU A 21 1.56 3.32 15.78
C GLU A 21 0.54 3.09 14.66
N ILE A 22 0.76 2.08 13.81
CA ILE A 22 -0.19 1.66 12.76
C ILE A 22 -1.56 1.35 13.38
N GLN A 23 -1.59 0.60 14.48
CA GLN A 23 -2.84 0.26 15.13
C GLN A 23 -3.55 1.50 15.70
N ALA A 24 -2.82 2.41 16.34
CA ALA A 24 -3.37 3.66 16.86
C ALA A 24 -3.92 4.55 15.74
N GLU A 25 -3.20 4.68 14.63
CA GLU A 25 -3.63 5.43 13.45
C GLU A 25 -4.91 4.85 12.86
N LYS A 26 -5.02 3.52 12.72
CA LYS A 26 -6.25 2.89 12.21
C LYS A 26 -7.45 3.15 13.11
N GLN A 27 -7.27 3.14 14.44
CA GLN A 27 -8.34 3.51 15.38
C GLN A 27 -8.78 4.97 15.20
N ARG A 28 -7.81 5.89 15.01
CA ARG A 28 -8.09 7.31 14.72
C ARG A 28 -8.89 7.46 13.43
N LEU A 29 -8.46 6.83 12.34
CA LEU A 29 -9.16 6.89 11.05
C LEU A 29 -10.56 6.26 11.08
N TYR A 30 -10.76 5.23 11.91
CA TYR A 30 -12.10 4.68 12.17
C TYR A 30 -13.00 5.68 12.92
N ALA A 31 -12.47 6.35 13.95
CA ALA A 31 -13.19 7.38 14.69
C ALA A 31 -13.56 8.59 13.80
N GLU A 32 -12.71 8.93 12.81
CA GLU A 32 -12.96 9.94 11.79
C GLU A 32 -13.95 9.49 10.69
N GLY A 33 -14.37 8.22 10.69
CA GLY A 33 -15.29 7.66 9.69
C GLY A 33 -14.65 7.34 8.33
N LYS A 34 -13.33 7.41 8.21
CA LYS A 34 -12.57 7.09 6.99
C LYS A 34 -12.41 5.59 6.79
N LEU A 35 -12.31 4.83 7.88
CA LEU A 35 -12.28 3.37 7.88
C LEU A 35 -13.58 2.76 8.39
N LYS A 36 -13.87 1.52 7.99
CA LYS A 36 -14.98 0.72 8.51
C LYS A 36 -14.47 -0.24 9.58
N LYS A 37 -15.39 -0.75 10.40
CA LYS A 37 -15.06 -1.72 11.48
C LYS A 37 -14.28 -2.95 10.95
N LYS A 38 -14.61 -3.42 9.75
CA LYS A 38 -13.90 -4.55 9.10
C LYS A 38 -12.43 -4.23 8.78
N ASP A 39 -12.09 -2.96 8.59
CA ASP A 39 -10.73 -2.54 8.22
C ASP A 39 -9.82 -2.47 9.46
N LEU A 40 -10.39 -2.46 10.67
CA LEU A 40 -9.65 -2.57 11.94
C LEU A 40 -9.20 -4.01 12.25
N ALA A 41 -9.94 -4.99 11.74
CA ALA A 41 -9.64 -6.39 11.96
C ALA A 41 -8.32 -6.73 11.27
N HIS A 42 -7.45 -7.40 12.01
CA HIS A 42 -6.21 -7.95 11.50
C HIS A 42 -5.87 -9.22 12.26
N SER A 43 -5.34 -10.18 11.53
CA SER A 43 -4.73 -11.39 12.07
C SER A 43 -3.33 -11.08 12.59
N THR A 44 -2.78 -12.03 13.36
CA THR A 44 -1.37 -12.04 13.73
C THR A 44 -0.68 -13.09 12.88
N ILE A 45 0.44 -12.73 12.26
CA ILE A 45 1.29 -13.67 11.54
C ILE A 45 2.54 -13.88 12.39
N PHE A 46 2.97 -15.14 12.50
CA PHE A 46 4.17 -15.51 13.25
C PHE A 46 4.92 -16.62 12.51
N ARG A 47 6.20 -16.79 12.86
CA ARG A 47 7.03 -17.86 12.31
C ARG A 47 7.12 -19.02 13.30
N GLY A 48 6.78 -20.22 12.84
CA GLY A 48 6.84 -21.45 13.64
C GLY A 48 8.25 -22.03 13.77
N GLU A 49 8.39 -23.09 14.57
CA GLU A 49 9.66 -23.81 14.77
C GLU A 49 10.17 -24.50 13.49
N ASP A 50 9.28 -24.77 12.53
CA ASP A 50 9.61 -25.32 11.22
C ASP A 50 10.05 -24.24 10.20
N ASN A 51 10.27 -23.01 10.67
CA ASN A 51 10.59 -21.80 9.90
C ASN A 51 9.51 -21.38 8.90
N LYS A 52 8.28 -21.92 8.97
CA LYS A 52 7.16 -21.47 8.13
C LYS A 52 6.33 -20.40 8.81
N TYR A 53 5.59 -19.64 8.01
CA TYR A 53 4.68 -18.61 8.51
C TYR A 53 3.28 -19.19 8.77
N TYR A 54 2.68 -18.74 9.86
CA TYR A 54 1.33 -19.09 10.26
C TYR A 54 0.53 -17.83 10.55
N GLU A 55 -0.74 -17.83 10.16
CA GLU A 55 -1.69 -16.78 10.46
C GLU A 55 -2.68 -17.26 11.50
N GLN A 56 -2.84 -16.50 12.57
CA GLN A 56 -3.83 -16.77 13.60
C GLN A 56 -5.21 -16.30 13.11
N ILE A 57 -6.10 -17.25 12.79
CA ILE A 57 -7.46 -17.02 12.28
C ILE A 57 -8.42 -17.81 13.17
N ASP A 58 -9.36 -17.11 13.83
CA ASP A 58 -10.41 -17.72 14.68
C ASP A 58 -9.88 -18.73 15.71
N GLY A 59 -8.70 -18.47 16.29
CA GLY A 59 -8.08 -19.35 17.29
C GLY A 59 -7.27 -20.52 16.71
N ALA A 60 -7.24 -20.69 15.39
CA ALA A 60 -6.39 -21.66 14.70
C ALA A 60 -5.18 -21.01 14.04
N ALA A 61 -4.02 -21.70 14.10
CA ALA A 61 -2.83 -21.34 13.34
C ALA A 61 -2.94 -21.96 11.94
N VAL A 62 -3.16 -21.12 10.93
CA VAL A 62 -3.29 -21.55 9.52
C VAL A 62 -1.95 -21.32 8.82
N PRO A 63 -1.34 -22.34 8.19
CA PRO A 63 -0.08 -22.16 7.49
C PRO A 63 -0.25 -21.21 6.29
N ILE A 64 0.74 -20.36 6.07
CA ILE A 64 0.81 -19.45 4.92
C ILE A 64 1.92 -19.92 3.99
N GLU A 65 1.59 -20.08 2.72
CA GLU A 65 2.61 -20.22 1.68
C GLU A 65 3.28 -18.86 1.46
N SER A 66 4.59 -18.82 1.66
CA SER A 66 5.44 -17.67 1.39
C SER A 66 6.56 -18.11 0.47
N ASP A 67 6.74 -17.41 -0.64
CA ASP A 67 7.89 -17.64 -1.54
C ASP A 67 9.20 -17.07 -0.97
N TYR A 68 9.14 -16.42 0.21
CA TYR A 68 10.24 -15.69 0.78
C TYR A 68 10.41 -15.93 2.28
N ASP A 69 11.66 -15.94 2.70
CA ASP A 69 12.07 -15.87 4.10
C ASP A 69 12.47 -14.43 4.44
N PHE A 70 11.83 -13.87 5.45
CA PHE A 70 12.13 -12.55 5.98
C PHE A 70 13.15 -12.65 7.14
N PRO A 71 13.98 -11.61 7.34
CA PRO A 71 14.84 -11.50 8.51
C PRO A 71 14.08 -11.62 9.83
N ASN A 72 14.75 -12.11 10.88
CA ASN A 72 14.17 -12.25 12.21
C ASN A 72 13.80 -10.91 12.85
N SER A 73 14.47 -9.83 12.45
CA SER A 73 14.21 -8.46 12.92
C SER A 73 12.97 -7.83 12.28
N TRP A 74 12.39 -8.48 11.25
CA TRP A 74 11.22 -7.97 10.55
C TRP A 74 9.95 -8.62 11.07
N ASP A 75 8.91 -7.81 11.23
CA ASP A 75 7.55 -8.32 11.44
C ASP A 75 6.89 -8.61 10.10
N VAL A 76 6.21 -9.75 9.96
CA VAL A 76 5.50 -10.10 8.72
C VAL A 76 4.01 -9.87 8.91
N VAL A 77 3.38 -9.14 7.99
CA VAL A 77 1.95 -8.82 8.04
C VAL A 77 1.30 -8.89 6.67
N ARG A 78 -0.03 -8.93 6.63
CA ARG A 78 -0.80 -8.67 5.41
C ARG A 78 -0.72 -7.18 5.05
N LEU A 79 -0.62 -6.84 3.76
CA LEU A 79 -0.52 -5.45 3.29
C LEU A 79 -1.68 -4.57 3.79
N SER A 80 -2.88 -5.15 3.94
CA SER A 80 -4.06 -4.51 4.54
C SER A 80 -3.86 -3.98 5.96
N LYS A 81 -2.83 -4.44 6.68
CA LYS A 81 -2.49 -3.90 7.99
C LYS A 81 -1.92 -2.49 7.91
N ILE A 82 -1.17 -2.17 6.86
CA ILE A 82 -0.41 -0.90 6.74
C ILE A 82 -0.90 0.03 5.63
N CYS A 83 -1.75 -0.47 4.74
CA CYS A 83 -2.12 0.22 3.52
C CYS A 83 -3.52 -0.19 3.07
N GLY A 84 -4.25 0.73 2.43
CA GLY A 84 -5.52 0.39 1.82
C GLY A 84 -6.20 1.51 1.04
N PHE A 85 -7.37 1.19 0.49
CA PHE A 85 -8.12 2.13 -0.34
C PHE A 85 -9.17 2.85 0.48
N ILE A 86 -9.04 4.18 0.55
CA ILE A 86 -10.07 5.05 1.08
C ILE A 86 -10.80 5.76 -0.06
N ASP A 87 -12.02 6.20 0.24
CA ASP A 87 -12.79 7.03 -0.67
C ASP A 87 -12.47 8.50 -0.37
N GLY A 88 -12.11 9.27 -1.41
CA GLY A 88 -12.04 10.72 -1.27
C GLY A 88 -13.39 11.31 -0.86
N GLU A 89 -13.35 12.41 -0.13
CA GLU A 89 -14.55 13.05 0.41
C GLU A 89 -15.38 13.68 -0.71
N LYS A 90 -16.70 13.55 -0.64
CA LYS A 90 -17.57 14.24 -1.60
C LYS A 90 -17.54 15.72 -1.30
N ASN A 91 -17.16 16.51 -2.29
CA ASN A 91 -17.12 17.97 -2.17
C ASN A 91 -17.73 18.62 -3.43
N GLU A 92 -18.17 19.87 -3.28
CA GLU A 92 -18.68 20.73 -4.34
C GLU A 92 -17.75 21.93 -4.54
N GLY A 93 -17.73 22.47 -5.75
CA GLY A 93 -16.81 23.54 -6.14
C GLY A 93 -16.11 23.23 -7.46
N ARG A 94 -15.54 24.25 -8.09
CA ARG A 94 -14.91 24.09 -9.40
C ARG A 94 -13.44 23.71 -9.25
N PHE A 95 -13.13 22.44 -9.48
CA PHE A 95 -11.76 21.90 -9.44
C PHE A 95 -11.46 21.03 -10.66
N VAL A 96 -10.18 20.90 -10.99
CA VAL A 96 -9.73 20.03 -12.09
C VAL A 96 -9.86 18.55 -11.70
N CYS A 97 -10.22 17.72 -12.67
CA CYS A 97 -10.24 16.27 -12.59
C CYS A 97 -8.83 15.72 -12.79
N LEU A 98 -8.33 15.04 -11.77
CA LEU A 98 -7.05 14.36 -11.72
C LEU A 98 -7.21 12.95 -12.30
N ASP A 99 -7.44 12.86 -13.60
CA ASP A 99 -7.46 11.58 -14.32
C ASP A 99 -6.03 11.16 -14.77
N ALA A 100 -5.93 9.95 -15.32
CA ALA A 100 -4.63 9.40 -15.69
C ALA A 100 -4.01 10.06 -16.93
N LYS A 101 -4.77 10.85 -17.70
CA LYS A 101 -4.22 11.64 -18.81
C LYS A 101 -3.63 12.95 -18.26
N TYR A 102 -4.36 13.60 -17.36
CA TYR A 102 -3.95 14.82 -16.68
C TYR A 102 -2.65 14.60 -15.90
N LEU A 103 -2.62 13.58 -15.03
CA LEU A 103 -1.48 13.26 -14.18
C LEU A 103 -0.23 12.85 -14.97
N ARG A 104 -0.39 12.45 -16.24
CA ARG A 104 0.70 12.14 -17.16
C ARG A 104 1.06 13.31 -18.09
N GLY A 105 0.49 14.49 -17.88
CA GLY A 105 0.71 15.67 -18.72
C GLY A 105 0.17 15.54 -20.15
N LYS A 106 -0.77 14.62 -20.38
CA LYS A 106 -1.37 14.36 -21.71
C LYS A 106 -2.69 15.12 -21.94
N SER A 107 -3.18 15.86 -20.94
CA SER A 107 -4.34 16.74 -21.04
C SER A 107 -4.20 17.92 -20.08
N SER A 108 -4.93 18.99 -20.34
CA SER A 108 -5.07 20.14 -19.41
C SER A 108 -6.05 19.87 -18.26
N GLY A 109 -6.75 18.73 -18.29
CA GLY A 109 -7.74 18.31 -17.30
C GLY A 109 -9.10 18.99 -17.49
N ASP A 110 -10.16 18.24 -17.24
CA ASP A 110 -11.53 18.76 -17.24
C ASP A 110 -11.86 19.35 -15.87
N TYR A 111 -12.58 20.48 -15.84
CA TYR A 111 -13.08 21.03 -14.58
C TYR A 111 -14.43 20.43 -14.24
N LEU A 112 -14.56 19.92 -13.03
CA LEU A 112 -15.81 19.42 -12.47
C LEU A 112 -16.31 20.39 -11.39
N ASN A 113 -17.62 20.37 -11.14
CA ASN A 113 -18.25 21.15 -10.07
C ASN A 113 -18.52 20.34 -8.79
N LYS A 114 -18.29 19.03 -8.85
CA LYS A 114 -18.45 18.09 -7.74
C LYS A 114 -17.67 16.81 -8.03
N GLY A 115 -17.21 16.14 -6.98
CA GLY A 115 -16.46 14.91 -7.11
C GLY A 115 -15.91 14.40 -5.78
N LYS A 116 -15.08 13.37 -5.85
CA LYS A 116 -14.29 12.90 -4.71
C LYS A 116 -13.02 13.74 -4.63
N PHE A 117 -12.97 14.62 -3.65
CA PHE A 117 -11.89 15.56 -3.47
C PHE A 117 -10.68 14.87 -2.83
N VAL A 118 -9.50 15.25 -3.31
CA VAL A 118 -8.20 14.83 -2.79
C VAL A 118 -7.31 16.06 -2.70
N THR A 119 -6.40 16.04 -1.73
CA THR A 119 -5.51 17.16 -1.40
C THR A 119 -4.11 16.93 -1.95
N LYS A 120 -3.38 18.02 -2.17
CA LYS A 120 -1.96 17.94 -2.51
C LYS A 120 -1.20 17.03 -1.55
N GLY A 121 -0.44 16.08 -2.10
CA GLY A 121 0.37 15.14 -1.32
C GLY A 121 -0.34 13.81 -1.01
N ASP A 122 -1.67 13.72 -1.21
CA ASP A 122 -2.35 12.43 -1.19
C ASP A 122 -1.76 11.49 -2.25
N ASN A 123 -1.85 10.19 -2.01
CA ASN A 123 -1.52 9.18 -3.01
C ASN A 123 -2.82 8.64 -3.60
N ILE A 124 -2.88 8.52 -4.92
CA ILE A 124 -4.00 7.88 -5.63
C ILE A 124 -3.48 6.75 -6.52
N ILE A 125 -4.17 5.62 -6.49
CA ILE A 125 -3.81 4.40 -7.22
C ILE A 125 -4.85 4.07 -8.28
N LEU A 126 -4.39 3.74 -9.48
CA LEU A 126 -5.26 3.22 -10.54
C LEU A 126 -5.78 1.85 -10.12
N VAL A 127 -7.10 1.73 -9.98
CA VAL A 127 -7.76 0.45 -9.68
C VAL A 127 -8.49 -0.13 -10.89
N ASP A 128 -8.64 0.68 -11.93
CA ASP A 128 -9.28 0.32 -13.19
C ASP A 128 -8.42 0.77 -14.38
N GLY A 129 -8.38 -0.07 -15.42
CA GLY A 129 -7.69 0.17 -16.67
C GLY A 129 -6.37 -0.58 -16.79
N GLU A 130 -5.77 -0.50 -17.99
CA GLU A 130 -4.59 -1.27 -18.36
C GLU A 130 -3.40 -1.07 -17.41
N ASN A 131 -3.30 0.11 -16.79
CA ASN A 131 -2.24 0.53 -15.88
C ASN A 131 -2.62 0.41 -14.40
N SER A 132 -3.60 -0.45 -14.06
CA SER A 132 -3.97 -0.75 -12.68
C SER A 132 -2.74 -1.06 -11.81
N GLY A 133 -2.72 -0.55 -10.58
CA GLY A 133 -1.57 -0.64 -9.66
C GLY A 133 -0.57 0.51 -9.74
N GLU A 134 -0.65 1.38 -10.75
CA GLU A 134 0.16 2.59 -10.81
C GLU A 134 -0.33 3.62 -9.78
N VAL A 135 0.62 4.22 -9.05
CA VAL A 135 0.37 5.19 -7.98
C VAL A 135 0.88 6.56 -8.41
N PHE A 136 0.11 7.61 -8.10
CA PHE A 136 0.48 9.00 -8.34
C PHE A 136 0.37 9.78 -7.03
N ALA A 137 1.35 10.66 -6.78
CA ALA A 137 1.21 11.71 -5.80
C ALA A 137 0.33 12.83 -6.38
N VAL A 138 -0.62 13.31 -5.60
CA VAL A 138 -1.54 14.39 -6.01
C VAL A 138 -0.77 15.72 -6.05
N PRO A 139 -0.67 16.39 -7.21
CA PRO A 139 0.19 17.56 -7.38
C PRO A 139 -0.39 18.85 -6.79
N HIS A 140 -1.72 18.93 -6.72
CA HIS A 140 -2.50 20.00 -6.10
C HIS A 140 -3.92 19.48 -5.86
N ASP A 141 -4.68 20.23 -5.08
CA ASP A 141 -6.08 19.92 -4.78
C ASP A 141 -6.92 19.75 -6.06
N GLY A 142 -7.81 18.77 -6.04
CA GLY A 142 -8.59 18.41 -7.20
C GLY A 142 -9.57 17.27 -6.96
N TYR A 143 -10.33 16.94 -8.00
CA TYR A 143 -11.20 15.78 -7.97
C TYR A 143 -10.49 14.55 -8.53
N MET A 144 -10.43 13.50 -7.73
CA MET A 144 -9.88 12.21 -8.15
C MET A 144 -10.70 11.63 -9.31
N GLY A 145 -10.01 11.23 -10.39
CA GLY A 145 -10.65 10.55 -11.52
C GLY A 145 -11.36 9.26 -11.13
N SER A 146 -12.39 8.87 -11.86
CA SER A 146 -13.26 7.73 -11.51
C SER A 146 -12.55 6.36 -11.47
N THR A 147 -11.43 6.21 -12.17
CA THR A 147 -10.61 4.99 -12.22
C THR A 147 -9.64 4.86 -11.03
N PHE A 148 -9.60 5.86 -10.15
CA PHE A 148 -8.69 5.92 -9.02
C PHE A 148 -9.38 5.60 -7.69
N LYS A 149 -8.55 5.21 -6.73
CA LYS A 149 -8.84 5.26 -5.30
C LYS A 149 -7.72 6.01 -4.59
N GLN A 150 -8.03 6.63 -3.47
CA GLN A 150 -7.00 7.18 -2.60
C GLN A 150 -6.33 6.03 -1.88
N LEU A 151 -5.00 5.99 -1.95
CA LEU A 151 -4.14 5.02 -1.32
C LEU A 151 -3.70 5.60 0.03
N TRP A 152 -4.30 5.10 1.10
CA TRP A 152 -3.80 5.34 2.44
C TRP A 152 -2.62 4.40 2.70
N VAL A 153 -1.52 4.96 3.20
CA VAL A 153 -0.37 4.24 3.76
C VAL A 153 -0.16 4.82 5.15
N SER A 154 0.03 3.96 6.15
CA SER A 154 0.25 4.39 7.52
C SER A 154 1.45 5.34 7.64
N GLU A 155 1.29 6.38 8.46
CA GLU A 155 2.31 7.39 8.74
C GLU A 155 3.58 6.80 9.40
N ALA A 156 3.43 5.67 10.09
CA ALA A 156 4.54 4.91 10.68
C ALA A 156 5.43 4.21 9.63
N MET A 157 4.97 4.11 8.38
CA MET A 157 5.72 3.47 7.30
C MET A 157 6.49 4.49 6.46
N HIS A 158 7.68 4.12 6.00
CA HIS A 158 8.38 4.92 5.01
C HIS A 158 7.70 4.77 3.65
N LEU A 159 6.99 5.81 3.19
CA LEU A 159 6.16 5.76 1.99
C LEU A 159 6.88 5.16 0.76
N PRO A 160 8.10 5.59 0.37
CA PRO A 160 8.81 4.99 -0.75
C PRO A 160 9.02 3.47 -0.63
N TYR A 161 9.28 2.95 0.58
CA TYR A 161 9.42 1.50 0.80
C TYR A 161 8.13 0.77 0.41
N VAL A 162 6.98 1.26 0.87
CA VAL A 162 5.66 0.68 0.57
C VAL A 162 5.32 0.81 -0.92
N LEU A 163 5.63 1.96 -1.54
CA LEU A 163 5.38 2.17 -2.97
C LEU A 163 6.23 1.25 -3.85
N TYR A 164 7.51 1.03 -3.51
CA TYR A 164 8.35 0.07 -4.22
C TYR A 164 7.84 -1.37 -4.05
N PHE A 165 7.34 -1.73 -2.87
CA PHE A 165 6.69 -3.02 -2.66
C PHE A 165 5.46 -3.20 -3.57
N ILE A 166 4.56 -2.21 -3.64
CA ILE A 166 3.38 -2.26 -4.52
C ILE A 166 3.81 -2.35 -5.99
N GLN A 167 4.83 -1.57 -6.38
CA GLN A 167 5.37 -1.55 -7.73
C GLN A 167 6.00 -2.91 -8.12
N PHE A 168 6.67 -3.59 -7.19
CA PHE A 168 7.20 -4.93 -7.40
C PHE A 168 6.10 -5.94 -7.76
N TYR A 169 4.94 -5.86 -7.10
CA TYR A 169 3.79 -6.73 -7.37
C TYR A 169 2.85 -6.22 -8.48
N LYS A 170 3.20 -5.14 -9.20
CA LYS A 170 2.32 -4.52 -10.20
C LYS A 170 1.77 -5.52 -11.22
N ASP A 171 2.61 -6.42 -11.73
CA ASP A 171 2.16 -7.40 -12.73
C ASP A 171 1.25 -8.46 -12.14
N LEU A 172 1.52 -8.94 -10.91
CA LEU A 172 0.62 -9.85 -10.20
C LEU A 172 -0.75 -9.20 -9.96
N LEU A 173 -0.76 -7.93 -9.53
CA LEU A 173 -1.97 -7.16 -9.26
C LEU A 173 -2.80 -6.90 -10.54
N ARG A 174 -2.15 -6.83 -11.71
CA ARG A 174 -2.79 -6.62 -13.02
C ARG A 174 -3.24 -7.92 -13.70
N ASN A 175 -2.49 -9.00 -13.54
CA ASN A 175 -2.61 -10.22 -14.34
C ASN A 175 -3.46 -11.32 -13.71
N SER A 176 -4.13 -11.07 -12.58
CA SER A 176 -4.99 -12.07 -11.94
C SER A 176 -6.33 -12.34 -12.65
N LYS A 177 -6.40 -12.19 -13.98
CA LYS A 177 -7.65 -12.37 -14.73
C LYS A 177 -7.93 -13.82 -15.06
N LYS A 178 -9.23 -14.15 -15.04
CA LYS A 178 -9.82 -15.16 -15.92
C LYS A 178 -10.20 -14.47 -17.25
N GLY A 179 -9.43 -14.68 -18.33
CA GLY A 179 -9.81 -14.32 -19.70
C GLY A 179 -9.45 -12.90 -20.21
N ALA A 180 -10.03 -12.51 -21.35
CA ALA A 180 -9.71 -11.32 -22.16
C ALA A 180 -10.30 -9.97 -21.67
N ALA A 181 -10.77 -9.88 -20.43
CA ALA A 181 -11.34 -8.65 -19.85
C ALA A 181 -10.27 -7.55 -19.65
N ILE A 182 -10.64 -6.28 -19.38
CA ILE A 182 -9.72 -5.17 -19.08
C ILE A 182 -9.06 -5.36 -17.69
N PRO A 183 -7.77 -5.02 -17.47
CA PRO A 183 -7.16 -5.16 -16.14
C PRO A 183 -7.87 -4.30 -15.10
N HIS A 184 -8.23 -4.94 -14.00
CA HIS A 184 -8.66 -4.28 -12.77
C HIS A 184 -7.71 -4.73 -11.68
N LEU A 185 -7.36 -3.82 -10.77
CA LEU A 185 -6.57 -4.19 -9.60
C LEU A 185 -7.37 -5.18 -8.77
N ASN A 186 -6.83 -6.38 -8.56
CA ASN A 186 -7.44 -7.36 -7.68
C ASN A 186 -7.22 -6.96 -6.23
N LYS A 187 -8.28 -6.47 -5.60
CA LYS A 187 -8.25 -5.96 -4.22
C LYS A 187 -8.00 -7.08 -3.20
N GLU A 188 -8.52 -8.28 -3.46
CA GLU A 188 -8.33 -9.42 -2.56
C GLU A 188 -6.85 -9.82 -2.52
N ILE A 189 -6.22 -9.91 -3.68
CA ILE A 189 -4.76 -10.13 -3.77
C ILE A 189 -4.01 -8.98 -3.11
N PHE A 190 -4.33 -7.73 -3.45
CA PHE A 190 -3.67 -6.55 -2.87
C PHE A 190 -3.67 -6.60 -1.35
N TYR A 191 -4.82 -6.83 -0.73
CA TYR A 191 -4.96 -6.85 0.72
C TYR A 191 -4.34 -8.08 1.39
N SER A 192 -4.16 -9.18 0.64
CA SER A 192 -3.59 -10.43 1.14
C SER A 192 -2.07 -10.55 0.94
N LEU A 193 -1.43 -9.70 0.14
CA LEU A 193 0.02 -9.72 -0.04
C LEU A 193 0.75 -9.71 1.31
N LEU A 194 1.74 -10.60 1.45
CA LEU A 194 2.63 -10.62 2.61
C LEU A 194 3.71 -9.56 2.45
N ILE A 195 3.83 -8.67 3.42
CA ILE A 195 4.90 -7.69 3.50
C ILE A 195 5.64 -7.87 4.82
N GLY A 196 6.97 -7.90 4.75
CA GLY A 196 7.81 -7.77 5.92
C GLY A 196 8.01 -6.29 6.26
N ILE A 197 8.00 -5.95 7.54
CA ILE A 197 8.16 -4.61 8.08
C ILE A 197 9.52 -4.59 8.80
N PRO A 198 10.56 -4.06 8.14
CA PRO A 198 11.81 -3.73 8.82
C PRO A 198 11.61 -2.59 9.82
N PRO A 199 12.56 -2.39 10.74
CA PRO A 199 12.73 -1.12 11.44
C PRO A 199 12.75 0.08 10.48
N TYR A 200 12.29 1.24 10.94
CA TYR A 200 12.05 2.40 10.06
C TYR A 200 13.31 2.86 9.30
N GLN A 201 14.46 2.87 9.96
CA GLN A 201 15.73 3.25 9.32
C GLN A 201 16.15 2.25 8.23
N GLU A 202 15.89 0.96 8.45
CA GLU A 202 16.14 -0.05 7.44
C GLU A 202 15.20 0.12 6.23
N GLN A 203 13.93 0.49 6.43
CA GLN A 203 13.02 0.84 5.33
C GLN A 203 13.56 1.98 4.46
N ILE A 204 14.16 3.01 5.07
CA ILE A 204 14.79 4.12 4.35
C ILE A 204 15.98 3.62 3.52
N ARG A 205 16.87 2.82 4.13
CA ARG A 205 18.04 2.26 3.43
C ARG A 205 17.62 1.40 2.25
N ILE A 206 16.63 0.52 2.42
CA ILE A 206 16.07 -0.32 1.35
C ILE A 206 15.51 0.55 0.21
N ALA A 207 14.72 1.56 0.54
CA ALA A 207 14.12 2.43 -0.47
C ALA A 207 15.17 3.23 -1.25
N ASN A 208 16.21 3.73 -0.57
CA ASN A 208 17.30 4.45 -1.21
C ASN A 208 18.07 3.54 -2.18
N THR A 209 18.45 2.34 -1.75
CA THR A 209 19.13 1.37 -2.62
C THR A 209 18.26 0.96 -3.80
N THR A 210 16.96 0.71 -3.56
CA THR A 210 16.00 0.38 -4.63
C THR A 210 15.92 1.51 -5.67
N ARG A 211 15.84 2.76 -5.22
CA ARG A 211 15.83 3.93 -6.10
C ARG A 211 17.08 4.01 -6.97
N GLU A 212 18.26 3.78 -6.40
CA GLU A 212 19.52 3.77 -7.14
C GLU A 212 19.58 2.66 -8.19
N LEU A 213 19.02 1.49 -7.90
CA LEU A 213 18.93 0.39 -8.87
C LEU A 213 18.02 0.76 -10.04
N TYR A 214 16.86 1.36 -9.77
CA TYR A 214 15.96 1.84 -10.84
C TYR A 214 16.56 2.96 -11.67
N ALA A 215 17.38 3.84 -11.08
CA ALA A 215 18.05 4.91 -11.82
C ALA A 215 19.14 4.41 -12.79
N ARG A 216 19.57 3.15 -12.67
CA ARG A 216 20.57 2.52 -13.54
C ARG A 216 19.97 1.72 -14.70
N LEU A 217 18.64 1.54 -14.72
CA LEU A 217 17.88 0.83 -15.75
C LEU A 217 17.36 1.82 -16.80
#